data_AF-A0AAU9WCE5-F1
#
_entry.id   AF-A0AAU9WCE5-F1
#
_cell.length_a   1.000
_cell.length_b   1.000
_cell.length_c   1.000
_cell.angle_alpha   90.00
_cell.angle_beta   90.00
_cell.angle_gamma   90.00
#
_symmetry.space_group_name_H-M   'P 1'
#
loop_
_entity.id
_entity.type
_entity.pdbx_description
1 polymer ?
#
loop_
_entity_poly.entity_id
_entity_poly.type
_entity_poly.pdbx_seq_one_letter_code
_entity_poly.pdbx_strand_id
1 'polypeptide(L)'
;MTDKMAEKITRIRKERSFPEIPGVPNRSELMKPLIFPNSQRAFKIFTYLATLGAGLYCVFIPEYEGDHCFVPIREWVQKQKGKFLKIRPEDEEYVKQRTAEMAEKVAMAAKQTSGEAGGNIGKS
;
A
#
# COMPACT_ATOMS: atom_id res chain seq x y z
N MET A 1 8.25 35.78 -59.27
CA MET A 1 7.23 36.13 -58.25
C MET A 1 7.20 35.13 -57.10
N THR A 2 7.43 33.85 -57.37
CA THR A 2 7.52 32.74 -56.41
C THR A 2 8.61 32.90 -55.36
N ASP A 3 9.81 33.37 -55.75
CA ASP A 3 10.95 33.45 -54.83
C ASP A 3 10.77 34.51 -53.73
N LYS A 4 10.14 35.64 -54.07
CA LYS A 4 9.80 36.70 -53.10
C LYS A 4 8.76 36.25 -52.09
N MET A 5 7.87 35.33 -52.49
CA MET A 5 6.88 34.75 -51.58
C MET A 5 7.53 33.72 -50.64
N ALA A 6 8.42 32.88 -51.16
CA ALA A 6 9.18 31.93 -50.37
C ALA A 6 10.05 32.63 -49.30
N GLU A 7 10.73 33.71 -49.67
CA GLU A 7 11.54 34.53 -48.75
C GLU A 7 10.69 35.21 -47.67
N LYS A 8 9.50 35.68 -48.02
CA LYS A 8 8.57 36.29 -47.06
C LYS A 8 8.04 35.26 -46.07
N ILE A 9 7.76 34.03 -46.52
CA ILE A 9 7.29 32.93 -45.68
C ILE A 9 8.41 32.47 -44.72
N THR A 10 9.66 32.39 -45.17
CA THR A 10 10.79 32.02 -44.31
C THR A 10 11.12 33.09 -43.28
N ARG A 11 11.02 34.39 -43.62
CA ARG A 11 11.12 35.48 -42.64
C ARG A 11 10.05 35.41 -41.56
N ILE A 12 8.78 35.26 -41.95
CA ILE A 12 7.66 35.13 -41.00
C ILE A 12 7.86 33.92 -40.08
N ARG A 13 8.40 32.82 -40.61
CA ARG A 13 8.74 31.62 -39.81
C ARG A 13 9.84 31.89 -38.78
N LYS A 14 10.87 32.66 -39.17
CA LYS A 14 12.00 33.05 -38.31
C LYS A 14 11.61 34.11 -37.27
N GLU A 15 10.64 34.98 -37.54
CA GLU A 15 10.11 35.94 -36.56
C GLU A 15 9.19 35.28 -35.53
N ARG A 16 8.53 34.17 -35.90
CA ARG A 16 7.69 33.38 -34.98
C ARG A 16 8.47 32.36 -34.14
N SER A 17 9.76 32.16 -34.40
CA SER A 17 10.60 31.36 -33.50
C SER A 17 11.00 32.22 -32.29
N PHE A 18 10.47 31.85 -31.14
CA PHE A 18 10.84 32.44 -29.85
C PHE A 18 12.35 32.29 -29.61
N PRO A 19 13.00 33.28 -28.97
CA PRO A 19 14.42 33.19 -28.63
C PRO A 19 14.66 31.97 -27.73
N GLU A 20 15.66 31.15 -28.07
CA GLU A 20 16.12 30.06 -27.22
C GLU A 20 16.82 30.68 -26.00
N ILE A 21 16.16 30.63 -24.85
CA ILE A 21 16.71 31.14 -23.59
C ILE A 21 17.69 30.09 -23.06
N PRO A 22 18.97 30.42 -22.83
CA PRO A 22 19.95 29.48 -22.32
C PRO A 22 19.48 28.93 -20.95
N GLY A 23 19.38 27.61 -20.84
CA GLY A 23 18.93 26.91 -19.63
C GLY A 23 17.45 26.52 -19.61
N VAL A 24 16.64 26.99 -20.56
CA VAL A 24 15.25 26.53 -20.71
C VAL A 24 15.21 25.44 -21.79
N PRO A 25 14.70 24.23 -21.50
CA PRO A 25 14.57 23.19 -22.51
C PRO A 25 13.67 23.69 -23.64
N ASN A 26 14.04 23.37 -24.88
CA ASN A 26 13.31 23.81 -26.06
C ASN A 26 11.84 23.38 -25.94
N ARG A 27 10.88 24.25 -26.32
CA ARG A 27 9.43 23.94 -26.18
C ARG A 27 9.06 22.64 -26.89
N SER A 28 9.77 22.29 -27.96
CA SER A 28 9.60 21.00 -28.65
C SER A 28 9.89 19.79 -27.75
N GLU A 29 10.79 19.91 -26.78
CA GLU A 29 11.10 18.87 -25.79
C GLU A 29 10.13 18.89 -24.61
N LEU A 30 9.70 20.07 -24.18
CA LEU A 30 8.65 20.20 -23.15
C LEU A 30 7.30 19.64 -23.62
N MET A 31 7.03 19.74 -24.92
CA MET A 31 5.82 19.22 -25.55
C MET A 31 5.98 17.77 -26.03
N LYS A 32 7.16 17.14 -25.83
CA LYS A 32 7.24 15.68 -26.00
C LYS A 32 6.29 15.08 -24.97
N PRO A 33 5.26 14.33 -25.38
CA PRO A 33 4.42 13.65 -24.42
C PRO A 33 5.33 12.83 -23.50
N LEU A 34 5.08 12.87 -22.19
CA LEU A 34 5.70 11.95 -21.24
C LEU A 34 5.21 10.54 -21.57
N ILE A 35 5.79 9.95 -22.61
CA ILE A 35 5.63 8.55 -22.96
C ILE A 35 6.56 7.83 -22.01
N PHE A 36 6.05 7.56 -20.81
CA PHE A 36 6.64 6.53 -19.99
C PHE A 36 6.69 5.25 -20.84
N PRO A 37 7.75 4.43 -20.75
CA PRO A 37 7.90 3.20 -21.52
C PRO A 37 6.87 2.16 -21.03
N ASN A 38 5.59 2.41 -21.33
CA ASN A 38 4.46 1.54 -21.05
C ASN A 38 4.55 0.27 -21.90
N SER A 39 5.39 0.22 -22.94
CA SER A 39 5.67 -1.02 -23.67
C SER A 39 6.62 -1.96 -22.91
N GLN A 40 7.37 -1.48 -21.93
CA GLN A 40 8.34 -2.28 -21.20
C GLN A 40 7.67 -3.03 -20.05
N ARG A 41 7.73 -4.36 -20.08
CA ARG A 41 7.06 -5.24 -19.09
C ARG A 41 7.45 -4.91 -17.64
N ALA A 42 8.71 -4.57 -17.40
CA ALA A 42 9.20 -4.18 -16.09
C ALA A 42 8.51 -2.91 -15.55
N PHE A 43 8.33 -1.91 -16.42
CA PHE A 43 7.66 -0.66 -16.04
C PHE A 43 6.17 -0.90 -15.73
N LYS A 44 5.49 -1.78 -16.49
CA LYS A 44 4.12 -2.20 -16.17
C LYS A 44 3.99 -2.85 -14.79
N ILE A 45 4.87 -3.81 -14.50
CA ILE A 45 4.88 -4.52 -13.22
C ILE A 45 5.14 -3.52 -12.08
N PHE A 46 6.12 -2.63 -12.25
CA PHE A 46 6.39 -1.58 -11.29
C PHE A 46 5.16 -0.70 -11.07
N THR A 47 4.50 -0.22 -12.14
CA THR A 47 3.30 0.61 -11.99
C THR A 47 2.16 -0.14 -11.31
N TYR A 48 1.95 -1.43 -11.59
CA TYR A 48 0.93 -2.20 -10.90
C TYR A 48 1.22 -2.38 -9.42
N LEU A 49 2.47 -2.74 -9.06
CA LEU A 49 2.88 -2.87 -7.67
C LEU A 49 2.82 -1.54 -6.92
N ALA A 50 3.25 -0.45 -7.55
CA ALA A 50 3.20 0.88 -6.98
C ALA A 50 1.75 1.35 -6.79
N THR A 51 0.87 1.10 -7.75
CA THR A 51 -0.56 1.46 -7.66
C THR A 51 -1.26 0.65 -6.58
N LEU A 52 -1.02 -0.67 -6.52
CA LEU A 52 -1.55 -1.52 -5.46
C LEU A 52 -1.01 -1.12 -4.09
N GLY A 53 0.30 -0.88 -3.99
CA GLY A 53 0.95 -0.44 -2.76
C GLY A 53 0.42 0.89 -2.26
N ALA A 54 0.26 1.87 -3.16
CA ALA A 54 -0.34 3.17 -2.83
C ALA A 54 -1.80 3.03 -2.39
N GLY A 55 -2.60 2.21 -3.09
CA GLY A 55 -3.98 1.94 -2.70
C GLY A 55 -4.10 1.31 -1.31
N LEU A 56 -3.29 0.29 -1.03
CA LEU A 56 -3.23 -0.36 0.29
C LEU A 56 -2.75 0.62 1.36
N TYR A 57 -1.69 1.38 1.08
CA TYR A 57 -1.20 2.42 1.99
C TYR A 57 -2.32 3.38 2.37
N CYS A 58 -3.03 3.91 1.36
CA CYS A 58 -4.13 4.85 1.56
C CYS A 58 -5.30 4.25 2.36
N VAL A 59 -5.54 2.93 2.31
CA VAL A 59 -6.63 2.31 3.07
C VAL A 59 -6.22 2.01 4.52
N PHE A 60 -4.97 1.63 4.77
CA PHE A 60 -4.56 1.06 6.06
C PHE A 60 -3.81 2.01 7.01
N ILE A 61 -3.04 2.97 6.48
CA ILE A 61 -2.10 3.76 7.29
C ILE A 61 -2.65 5.13 7.68
N PRO A 62 -3.06 6.01 6.75
CA PRO A 62 -3.48 7.35 7.10
C PRO A 62 -4.82 7.33 7.86
N GLU A 63 -4.91 8.20 8.85
CA GLU A 63 -6.17 8.56 9.48
C GLU A 63 -6.71 9.78 8.75
N TYR A 64 -7.83 9.59 8.05
CA TYR A 64 -8.50 10.67 7.36
C TYR A 64 -9.53 11.28 8.30
N GLU A 65 -9.44 12.59 8.50
CA GLU A 65 -10.47 13.36 9.18
C GLU A 65 -11.48 13.85 8.13
N GLY A 66 -12.74 13.41 8.23
CA GLY A 66 -13.84 13.81 7.33
C GLY A 66 -14.21 12.77 6.25
N ASP A 67 -15.02 13.20 5.27
CA ASP A 67 -15.50 12.36 4.16
C ASP A 67 -14.39 12.11 3.14
N HIS A 68 -13.64 11.01 3.32
CA HIS A 68 -12.64 10.55 2.37
C HIS A 68 -13.16 9.32 1.61
N CYS A 69 -12.85 9.23 0.31
CA CYS A 69 -13.26 8.11 -0.56
C CYS A 69 -12.78 6.71 -0.11
N PHE A 70 -11.84 6.64 0.84
CA PHE A 70 -11.29 5.40 1.37
C PHE A 70 -11.94 4.97 2.69
N VAL A 71 -12.76 5.81 3.33
CA VAL A 71 -13.46 5.50 4.58
C VAL A 71 -14.41 4.29 4.41
N PRO A 72 -15.28 4.23 3.39
CA PRO A 72 -16.19 3.08 3.22
C PRO A 72 -15.45 1.76 3.01
N ILE A 73 -14.33 1.81 2.28
CA ILE A 73 -13.49 0.64 2.00
C ILE A 73 -12.82 0.17 3.30
N ARG A 74 -12.31 1.10 4.11
CA ARG A 74 -11.67 0.78 5.40
C ARG A 74 -12.66 0.15 6.37
N GLU A 75 -13.87 0.70 6.49
CA GLU A 75 -14.94 0.13 7.31
C GLU A 75 -15.32 -1.27 6.86
N TRP A 76 -15.45 -1.49 5.54
CA TRP A 76 -15.73 -2.81 4.98
C TRP A 76 -14.62 -3.81 5.33
N VAL A 77 -13.35 -3.44 5.17
CA VAL A 77 -12.20 -4.29 5.53
C VAL A 77 -12.21 -4.61 7.03
N GLN A 78 -12.45 -3.63 7.89
CA GLN A 78 -12.55 -3.85 9.34
C GLN A 78 -13.70 -4.82 9.69
N LYS A 79 -14.85 -4.69 9.03
CA LYS A 79 -15.98 -5.62 9.18
C LYS A 79 -15.62 -7.04 8.75
N GLN A 80 -14.84 -7.21 7.68
CA GLN A 80 -14.35 -8.53 7.28
C GLN A 80 -13.35 -9.12 8.28
N LYS A 81 -12.41 -8.31 8.80
CA LYS A 81 -11.49 -8.74 9.87
C LYS A 81 -12.26 -9.21 11.11
N GLY A 82 -13.29 -8.46 11.51
CA GLY A 82 -14.16 -8.83 12.62
C GLY A 82 -14.93 -10.13 12.39
N LYS A 83 -15.31 -10.44 11.15
CA LYS A 83 -15.94 -11.73 10.80
C LYS A 83 -14.94 -12.89 10.79
N PHE A 84 -13.71 -12.66 10.32
CA PHE A 84 -12.66 -13.67 10.28
C PHE A 84 -12.18 -14.08 11.68
N LEU A 85 -12.16 -13.14 12.62
CA LEU A 85 -11.75 -13.38 14.01
C LEU A 85 -12.91 -13.84 14.89
N LYS A 86 -14.13 -13.98 14.35
CA LYS A 86 -15.27 -14.51 15.08
C LYS A 86 -15.30 -16.03 14.92
N ILE A 87 -15.23 -16.73 16.04
CA ILE A 87 -15.41 -18.18 16.07
C ILE A 87 -16.79 -18.48 15.46
N ARG A 88 -16.84 -19.44 14.53
CA ARG A 88 -18.10 -19.87 13.95
C ARG A 88 -18.95 -20.49 15.06
N PRO A 89 -20.28 -20.32 15.06
CA PRO A 89 -21.14 -20.87 16.10
C PRO A 89 -21.00 -22.41 16.23
N GLU A 90 -20.67 -23.08 15.12
CA GLU A 90 -20.36 -24.52 15.07
C GLU A 90 -19.11 -24.90 15.87
N ASP A 91 -18.13 -24.00 15.95
CA ASP A 91 -16.84 -24.22 16.60
C ASP A 91 -16.81 -23.69 18.05
N GLU A 92 -17.84 -22.95 18.49
CA GLU A 92 -17.88 -22.35 19.84
C GLU A 92 -17.90 -23.40 20.95
N GLU A 93 -18.64 -24.50 20.76
CA GLU A 93 -18.71 -25.59 21.74
C GLU A 93 -17.37 -26.33 21.84
N TYR A 94 -16.73 -26.58 20.69
CA TYR A 94 -15.42 -27.22 20.62
C TYR A 94 -14.34 -26.35 21.30
N VAL A 95 -14.34 -25.04 21.04
CA VAL A 95 -13.40 -24.10 21.68
C VAL A 95 -13.65 -24.04 23.19
N LYS A 96 -14.90 -23.99 23.66
CA LYS A 96 -15.21 -23.99 25.10
C LYS A 96 -14.67 -25.24 25.81
N GLN A 97 -14.88 -26.43 25.24
CA GLN A 97 -14.38 -27.68 25.81
C GLN A 97 -12.85 -27.71 25.87
N ARG A 98 -12.16 -27.31 24.79
CA ARG A 98 -10.70 -27.26 24.76
C ARG A 98 -10.11 -26.20 25.68
N THR A 99 -10.78 -25.05 25.84
CA THR A 99 -10.32 -23.99 26.74
C THR A 99 -10.42 -24.43 28.20
N ALA A 100 -11.48 -25.15 28.57
CA ALA A 100 -11.61 -25.75 29.91
C ALA A 100 -10.53 -26.81 30.18
N GLU A 101 -10.28 -27.71 29.21
CA GLU A 101 -9.24 -28.74 29.31
C GLU A 101 -7.83 -28.12 29.45
N MET A 102 -7.54 -27.04 28.71
CA MET A 102 -6.28 -26.31 28.80
C MET A 102 -6.14 -25.55 30.12
N ALA A 103 -7.21 -24.91 30.61
CA ALA A 103 -7.20 -24.23 31.90
C ALA A 103 -6.93 -25.20 33.07
N GLU A 104 -7.51 -26.39 33.01
CA GLU A 104 -7.27 -27.45 34.00
C GLU A 104 -5.81 -27.94 33.95
N LYS A 105 -5.26 -28.15 32.75
CA LYS A 105 -3.84 -28.50 32.55
C LYS A 105 -2.89 -27.42 33.04
N VAL A 106 -3.20 -26.15 32.81
CA VAL A 106 -2.41 -25.01 33.32
C VAL A 106 -2.50 -24.94 34.85
N ALA A 107 -3.67 -25.19 35.44
CA ALA A 107 -3.82 -25.25 36.89
C ALA A 107 -3.05 -26.42 37.51
N MET A 108 -2.99 -27.58 36.85
CA MET A 108 -2.19 -28.72 37.28
C MET A 108 -0.68 -28.47 37.13
N ALA A 109 -0.25 -27.85 36.03
CA ALA A 109 1.14 -27.46 35.82
C ALA A 109 1.59 -26.40 36.86
N ALA A 110 0.74 -25.41 37.15
CA ALA A 110 1.00 -24.42 38.19
C ALA A 110 1.16 -25.08 39.57
N LYS A 111 0.30 -26.06 39.91
CA LYS A 111 0.42 -26.83 41.16
C LYS A 111 1.71 -27.67 41.21
N GLN A 112 2.12 -28.30 40.12
CA GLN A 112 3.38 -29.05 40.04
C GLN A 112 4.60 -28.14 40.22
N THR A 113 4.63 -26.98 39.56
CA THR A 113 5.73 -26.00 39.72
C THR A 113 5.81 -25.41 41.13
N SER A 114 4.68 -25.33 41.86
CA SER A 114 4.66 -24.88 43.27
C SER A 114 5.13 -25.95 44.27
N GLY A 115 5.07 -27.24 43.91
CA GLY A 115 5.56 -28.34 44.73
C GLY A 115 7.07 -28.59 44.61
N GLU A 116 7.65 -28.33 43.43
CA GLU A 116 9.06 -28.60 43.15
C GLU A 116 10.02 -27.57 43.79
N ALA A 117 9.54 -26.36 44.07
CA ALA A 117 10.32 -25.33 44.77
C ALA A 117 10.57 -25.63 46.27
N GLY A 118 9.84 -26.58 46.88
CA GLY A 118 9.98 -26.94 48.29
C GLY A 118 10.89 -28.14 48.57
N GLY A 119 11.34 -28.87 47.55
CA GLY A 119 12.02 -30.16 47.72
C GLY A 119 13.55 -30.12 47.81
N ASN A 120 14.19 -28.99 47.48
CA ASN A 120 15.65 -28.94 47.29
C ASN A 120 16.41 -28.08 48.32
N ILE A 121 15.80 -27.74 49.46
CA ILE A 121 16.48 -27.11 50.60
C ILE A 121 16.54 -28.12 51.73
N GLY A 122 17.52 -29.02 51.70
CA GLY A 122 17.74 -29.94 52.82
C GLY A 122 18.49 -31.21 52.47
N LYS A 123 19.69 -31.08 51.91
CA LYS A 123 20.78 -32.06 52.04
C LYS A 123 22.07 -31.37 51.65
N SER A 124 22.68 -30.74 52.64
CA SER A 124 24.10 -30.39 52.65
C SER A 124 24.67 -30.78 54.00
#